data_AF-A0A844GCD7-F1
#
_entry.id   AF-A0A844GCD7-F1
#
_cell.length_a   1.000
_cell.length_b   1.000
_cell.length_c   1.000
_cell.angle_alpha   90.00
_cell.angle_beta   90.00
_cell.angle_gamma   90.00
#
_symmetry.space_group_name_H-M   'P 1'
#
loop_
_entity.id
_entity.type
_entity.pdbx_description
1 polymer ?
#
loop_
_entity_poly.entity_id
_entity_poly.type
_entity_poly.pdbx_seq_one_letter_code
_entity_poly.pdbx_strand_id
1 'polypeptide(L)'
;MLSDGFIITMDGSYAYMGQGVSLMQALANQQAEKHRQMMESINYASVIQQSFLQSSRRDMAATFDDYFMVWAPRDVVGGDYYYFVKRDDGFFIAVIDCTGHGVPGAFMTLIMASALKQVLTTHDLHNPAELLTAINCR
;
A
#
# COMPACT_ATOMS: atom_id res chain seq x y z
N MET A 1 -41.13 12.46 -10.91
CA MET A 1 -39.97 12.02 -11.71
C MET A 1 -39.29 10.76 -11.18
N LEU A 2 -39.44 10.37 -9.90
CA LEU A 2 -38.94 9.07 -9.36
C LEU A 2 -40.03 8.00 -9.18
N SER A 3 -41.25 8.30 -9.62
CA SER A 3 -42.45 7.47 -9.48
C SER A 3 -42.68 6.49 -10.63
N ASP A 4 -41.94 6.64 -11.73
CA ASP A 4 -42.18 5.84 -12.92
C ASP A 4 -41.46 4.51 -12.77
N GLY A 5 -42.23 3.45 -12.60
CA GLY A 5 -41.71 2.08 -12.57
C GLY A 5 -41.17 1.65 -13.93
N PHE A 6 -40.22 0.72 -13.93
CA PHE A 6 -39.74 0.08 -15.16
C PHE A 6 -40.34 -1.32 -15.27
N ILE A 7 -40.71 -1.73 -16.47
CA ILE A 7 -41.20 -3.08 -16.76
C ILE A 7 -40.04 -3.91 -17.24
N ILE A 8 -39.87 -5.11 -16.68
CA ILE A 8 -38.95 -6.11 -17.19
C ILE A 8 -39.72 -7.20 -17.92
N THR A 9 -39.30 -7.49 -19.14
CA THR A 9 -39.80 -8.57 -19.98
C THR A 9 -38.70 -9.61 -20.16
N MET A 10 -39.04 -10.90 -20.10
CA MET A 10 -38.15 -12.00 -20.50
C MET A 10 -38.82 -12.77 -21.64
N ASP A 11 -38.06 -13.04 -22.71
CA ASP A 11 -38.53 -13.72 -23.92
C ASP A 11 -39.82 -13.11 -24.52
N GLY A 12 -39.92 -11.78 -24.50
CA GLY A 12 -41.07 -11.04 -25.02
C GLY A 12 -42.33 -11.07 -24.13
N SER A 13 -42.29 -11.78 -23.00
CA SER A 13 -43.38 -11.82 -22.02
C SER A 13 -43.11 -10.90 -20.83
N TYR A 14 -44.15 -10.24 -20.33
CA TYR A 14 -44.06 -9.46 -19.09
C TYR A 14 -43.60 -10.37 -17.94
N ALA A 15 -42.54 -9.97 -17.25
CA ALA A 15 -42.03 -10.69 -16.10
C ALA A 15 -42.36 -9.95 -14.79
N TYR A 16 -42.00 -8.67 -14.67
CA TYR A 16 -42.20 -7.90 -13.44
C TYR A 16 -42.15 -6.38 -13.65
N MET A 17 -42.63 -5.62 -12.65
CA MET A 17 -42.56 -4.17 -12.59
C MET A 17 -41.68 -3.75 -11.40
N GLY A 18 -40.58 -3.08 -11.68
CA GLY A 18 -39.65 -2.57 -10.67
C GLY A 18 -39.86 -1.08 -10.41
N GLN A 19 -39.58 -0.63 -9.19
CA GLN A 19 -39.52 0.79 -8.88
C GLN A 19 -38.10 1.30 -9.11
N GLY A 20 -37.94 2.48 -9.73
CA GLY A 20 -36.63 3.10 -9.95
C GLY A 20 -35.83 3.27 -8.65
N VAL A 21 -36.52 3.49 -7.52
CA VAL A 21 -35.91 3.56 -6.19
C VAL A 21 -35.24 2.24 -5.78
N SER A 22 -35.91 1.10 -5.97
CA SER A 22 -35.34 -0.21 -5.63
C SER A 22 -34.12 -0.56 -6.48
N LEU A 23 -34.12 -0.17 -7.76
CA LEU A 23 -32.97 -0.35 -8.64
C LEU A 23 -31.78 0.52 -8.19
N MET A 24 -32.01 1.80 -7.89
CA MET A 24 -30.95 2.67 -7.37
C MET A 24 -30.40 2.17 -6.03
N GLN A 25 -31.26 1.67 -5.14
CA GLN A 25 -30.83 1.07 -3.88
C GLN A 25 -29.94 -0.15 -4.13
N ALA A 26 -30.33 -1.04 -5.05
CA ALA A 26 -29.54 -2.22 -5.40
C ALA A 26 -28.16 -1.84 -6.00
N LEU A 27 -28.13 -0.87 -6.91
CA LEU A 27 -26.88 -0.35 -7.49
C LEU A 27 -25.99 0.30 -6.43
N ALA A 28 -26.56 1.11 -5.52
CA ALA A 28 -25.84 1.73 -4.42
C ALA A 28 -25.24 0.69 -3.48
N ASN A 29 -26.01 -0.36 -3.14
CA ASN A 29 -25.53 -1.46 -2.31
C ASN A 29 -24.39 -2.23 -3.00
N GLN A 30 -24.51 -2.52 -4.29
CA GLN A 30 -23.45 -3.19 -5.05
C GLN A 30 -22.17 -2.35 -5.11
N GLN A 31 -22.29 -1.03 -5.29
CA GLN A 31 -21.16 -0.11 -5.28
C GLN A 31 -20.49 -0.05 -3.90
N ALA A 32 -21.29 0.02 -2.83
CA ALA A 32 -20.79 0.02 -1.46
C ALA A 32 -20.03 -1.27 -1.13
N GLU A 33 -20.56 -2.42 -1.55
CA GLU A 33 -19.91 -3.71 -1.33
C GLU A 33 -18.58 -3.84 -2.08
N LYS A 34 -18.52 -3.40 -3.35
CA LYS A 34 -17.24 -3.34 -4.08
C LYS A 34 -16.23 -2.41 -3.43
N HIS A 35 -16.68 -1.25 -2.94
CA HIS A 35 -15.82 -0.31 -2.24
C HIS A 35 -15.26 -0.91 -0.94
N ARG A 36 -16.10 -1.61 -0.17
CA ARG A 36 -15.70 -2.33 1.05
C ARG A 36 -14.61 -3.34 0.77
N GLN A 37 -14.79 -4.20 -0.24
CA GLN A 37 -13.81 -5.23 -0.61
C GLN A 37 -12.46 -4.64 -1.05
N MET A 38 -12.49 -3.52 -1.80
CA MET A 38 -11.27 -2.79 -2.16
C MET A 38 -10.56 -2.24 -0.91
N MET A 39 -11.29 -1.60 0.00
CA MET A 39 -10.71 -1.06 1.23
C MET A 39 -10.12 -2.14 2.13
N GLU A 40 -10.74 -3.32 2.23
CA GLU A 40 -10.18 -4.45 2.97
C GLU A 40 -8.84 -4.92 2.38
N SER A 41 -8.73 -4.97 1.06
CA SER A 41 -7.48 -5.32 0.37
C SER A 41 -6.38 -4.28 0.62
N ILE A 42 -6.73 -3.00 0.61
CA ILE A 42 -5.80 -1.90 0.88
C ILE A 42 -5.33 -1.94 2.34
N ASN A 43 -6.24 -2.18 3.28
CA ASN A 43 -5.90 -2.32 4.70
C ASN A 43 -4.93 -3.49 4.94
N TYR A 44 -5.16 -4.62 4.28
CA TYR A 44 -4.25 -5.76 4.35
C TYR A 44 -2.85 -5.42 3.79
N ALA A 45 -2.79 -4.71 2.66
CA ALA A 45 -1.52 -4.23 2.10
C ALA A 45 -0.78 -3.28 3.06
N SER A 46 -1.50 -2.44 3.79
CA SER A 46 -0.92 -1.57 4.83
C SER A 46 -0.27 -2.36 5.96
N VAL A 47 -0.92 -3.44 6.42
CA VAL A 47 -0.32 -4.34 7.43
C VAL A 47 1.00 -4.92 6.92
N ILE A 48 1.06 -5.35 5.66
CA ILE A 48 2.29 -5.83 5.05
C ILE A 48 3.35 -4.72 5.02
N GLN A 49 3.03 -3.53 4.50
CA GLN A 49 3.96 -2.40 4.41
C GLN A 49 4.51 -2.02 5.80
N GLN A 50 3.66 -1.96 6.82
CA GLN A 50 4.05 -1.66 8.19
C GLN A 50 4.98 -2.74 8.79
N SER A 51 4.82 -4.00 8.42
CA SER A 51 5.68 -5.08 8.91
C SER A 51 7.14 -4.90 8.49
N PHE A 52 7.41 -4.36 7.30
CA PHE A 52 8.77 -4.05 6.85
C PHE A 52 9.41 -2.91 7.64
N LEU A 53 8.61 -1.96 8.14
CA LEU A 53 9.08 -0.82 8.92
C LEU A 53 9.36 -1.17 10.39
N GLN A 54 8.76 -2.26 10.89
CA GLN A 54 8.81 -2.61 12.30
C GLN A 54 10.21 -3.04 12.76
N SER A 55 10.94 -3.80 11.94
CA SER A 55 12.32 -4.18 12.25
C SER A 55 13.23 -2.96 12.33
N SER A 56 13.16 -2.08 11.32
CA SER A 56 13.97 -0.87 11.29
C SER A 56 13.64 0.08 12.44
N ARG A 57 12.36 0.21 12.82
CA ARG A 57 11.97 1.00 14.00
C ARG A 57 12.57 0.44 15.28
N ARG A 58 12.54 -0.89 15.46
CA ARG A 58 13.10 -1.57 16.63
C ARG A 58 14.61 -1.34 16.71
N ASP A 59 15.30 -1.52 15.60
CA ASP A 59 16.76 -1.39 15.54
C ASP A 59 17.21 0.06 15.79
N MET A 60 16.48 1.05 15.28
CA MET A 60 16.75 2.46 15.60
C MET A 60 16.56 2.75 17.09
N ALA A 61 15.45 2.28 17.69
CA ALA A 61 15.17 2.48 19.10
C ALA A 61 16.22 1.82 20.01
N ALA A 62 16.87 0.75 19.54
CA ALA A 62 17.95 0.08 20.26
C ALA A 62 19.34 0.69 19.99
N THR A 63 19.46 1.62 19.02
CA THR A 63 20.74 2.19 18.60
C THR A 63 20.91 3.65 19.01
N PHE A 64 19.84 4.44 19.00
CA PHE A 64 19.90 5.87 19.30
C PHE A 64 19.22 6.20 20.62
N ASP A 65 19.93 6.93 21.48
CA ASP A 65 19.38 7.47 22.73
C ASP A 65 18.57 8.76 22.51
N ASP A 66 18.91 9.54 21.47
CA ASP A 66 18.23 10.79 21.10
C ASP A 66 17.96 10.82 19.59
N TYR A 67 16.71 10.58 19.20
CA TYR A 67 16.25 10.65 17.81
C TYR A 67 14.75 10.92 17.74
N PHE A 68 14.28 11.39 16.58
CA PHE A 68 12.86 11.45 16.26
C PHE A 68 12.60 10.91 14.86
N MET A 69 11.43 10.29 14.66
CA MET A 69 10.97 9.83 13.36
C MET A 69 9.49 10.15 13.21
N VAL A 70 9.14 10.82 12.11
CA VAL A 70 7.75 11.10 11.75
C VAL A 70 7.38 10.20 10.57
N TRP A 71 6.30 9.45 10.72
CA TRP A 71 5.73 8.61 9.68
C TRP A 71 4.28 8.98 9.46
N ALA A 72 3.99 9.68 8.36
CA ALA A 72 2.67 10.24 8.07
C ALA A 72 2.32 10.02 6.58
N PRO A 73 1.90 8.79 6.20
CA PRO A 73 1.50 8.51 4.83
C PRO A 73 0.25 9.30 4.46
N ARG A 74 0.17 9.76 3.19
CA ARG A 74 -0.98 10.52 2.68
C ARG A 74 -2.28 9.69 2.64
N ASP A 75 -2.17 8.42 2.29
CA ASP A 75 -3.26 7.45 2.23
C ASP A 75 -2.98 6.28 3.20
N VAL A 76 -3.85 5.27 3.21
CA VAL A 76 -3.68 4.04 4.03
C VAL A 76 -2.36 3.32 3.74
N VAL A 77 -1.83 3.49 2.52
CA VAL A 77 -0.53 2.99 2.07
C VAL A 77 0.20 4.08 1.28
N GLY A 78 1.53 4.09 1.32
CA GLY A 78 2.36 5.17 0.75
C GLY A 78 3.48 4.69 -0.17
N GLY A 79 4.15 5.61 -0.86
CA GLY A 79 5.36 5.36 -1.67
C GLY A 79 6.65 5.42 -0.85
N ASP A 80 6.59 5.97 0.36
CA ASP A 80 7.73 6.16 1.23
C ASP A 80 8.13 4.84 1.90
N TYR A 81 9.41 4.73 2.27
CA TYR A 81 9.96 3.63 3.06
C TYR A 81 11.23 4.09 3.76
N TYR A 82 11.46 3.59 4.98
CA TYR A 82 12.74 3.74 5.63
C TYR A 82 13.27 2.38 6.04
N TYR A 83 14.59 2.23 5.96
CA TYR A 83 15.31 1.05 6.40
C TYR A 83 16.43 1.47 7.34
N PHE A 84 16.61 0.69 8.38
CA PHE A 84 17.68 0.85 9.36
C PHE A 84 18.17 -0.52 9.79
N VAL A 85 19.49 -0.64 9.93
CA VAL A 85 20.17 -1.80 10.52
C VAL A 85 21.41 -1.35 11.28
N LYS A 86 21.58 -1.88 12.50
CA LYS A 86 22.80 -1.71 13.30
C LYS A 86 23.88 -2.66 12.80
N ARG A 87 25.13 -2.20 12.80
CA ARG A 87 26.32 -3.01 12.51
C ARG A 87 27.34 -2.89 13.64
N ASP A 88 28.36 -3.74 13.61
CA ASP A 88 29.42 -3.74 14.61
C ASP A 88 30.24 -2.44 14.60
N ASP A 89 30.36 -1.80 13.44
CA ASP A 89 31.17 -0.60 13.19
C ASP A 89 30.34 0.67 12.90
N GLY A 90 29.03 0.61 13.15
CA GLY A 90 28.14 1.75 12.96
C GLY A 90 26.71 1.33 12.67
N PHE A 91 26.06 2.02 11.72
CA PHE A 91 24.72 1.71 11.26
C PHE A 91 24.56 2.09 9.80
N PHE A 92 23.56 1.48 9.15
CA PHE A 92 23.10 1.90 7.84
C PHE A 92 21.66 2.37 7.95
N ILE A 93 21.36 3.50 7.29
CA ILE A 93 20.03 4.06 7.21
C ILE A 93 19.73 4.46 5.76
N ALA A 94 18.51 4.19 5.31
CA ALA A 94 18.00 4.63 4.02
C ALA A 94 16.60 5.19 4.20
N VAL A 95 16.33 6.31 3.53
CA VAL A 95 14.99 6.87 3.35
C VAL A 95 14.73 6.92 1.86
N ILE A 96 13.60 6.34 1.45
CA ILE A 96 13.27 6.05 0.08
C ILE A 96 11.89 6.64 -0.19
N ASP A 97 11.81 7.47 -1.22
CA ASP A 97 10.57 8.02 -1.74
C ASP A 97 10.33 7.44 -3.13
N CYS A 98 9.38 6.51 -3.24
CA CYS A 98 8.97 5.98 -4.53
C CYS A 98 7.88 6.87 -5.15
N THR A 99 8.01 7.17 -6.43
CA THR A 99 7.04 7.99 -7.17
C THR A 99 5.62 7.43 -7.06
N GLY A 100 4.67 8.30 -6.69
CA GLY A 100 3.25 7.95 -6.57
C GLY A 100 2.77 7.94 -5.12
N HIS A 101 1.47 7.72 -4.93
CA HIS A 101 0.87 7.55 -3.61
C HIS A 101 -0.27 6.54 -3.68
N GLY A 102 -0.81 6.14 -2.53
CA GLY A 102 -1.83 5.11 -2.45
C GLY A 102 -1.30 3.77 -2.97
N VAL A 103 -2.18 2.98 -3.57
CA VAL A 103 -1.90 1.58 -3.95
C VAL A 103 -0.69 1.45 -4.88
N PRO A 104 -0.55 2.22 -5.98
CA PRO A 104 0.64 2.10 -6.85
C PRO A 104 1.95 2.43 -6.13
N GLY A 105 1.96 3.45 -5.27
CA GLY A 105 3.13 3.81 -4.47
C GLY A 105 3.54 2.67 -3.53
N ALA A 106 2.57 2.05 -2.86
CA ALA A 106 2.80 0.94 -1.95
C ALA A 106 3.43 -0.28 -2.62
N PHE A 107 3.03 -0.58 -3.85
CA PHE A 107 3.67 -1.65 -4.64
C PHE A 107 5.13 -1.31 -4.98
N MET A 108 5.41 -0.07 -5.38
CA MET A 108 6.78 0.37 -5.66
C MET A 108 7.67 0.28 -4.41
N THR A 109 7.14 0.71 -3.27
CA THR A 109 7.80 0.56 -1.97
C THR A 109 8.15 -0.90 -1.67
N LEU A 110 7.22 -1.83 -1.89
CA LEU A 110 7.43 -3.25 -1.61
C LEU A 110 8.52 -3.85 -2.51
N ILE A 111 8.51 -3.51 -3.80
CA ILE A 111 9.55 -3.91 -4.77
C ILE A 111 10.90 -3.39 -4.31
N MET A 112 10.97 -2.11 -3.97
CA MET A 112 12.20 -1.46 -3.53
C MET A 112 12.72 -2.03 -2.20
N ALA A 113 11.84 -2.31 -1.24
CA ALA A 113 12.19 -2.95 0.03
C ALA A 113 12.76 -4.36 -0.18
N SER A 114 12.17 -5.13 -1.10
CA SER A 114 12.66 -6.47 -1.48
C SER A 114 14.04 -6.40 -2.17
N ALA A 115 14.19 -5.51 -3.14
CA ALA A 115 15.45 -5.30 -3.86
C ALA A 115 16.57 -4.86 -2.91
N LEU A 116 16.29 -3.90 -2.02
CA LEU A 116 17.21 -3.44 -0.98
C LEU A 116 17.63 -4.62 -0.09
N LYS A 117 16.68 -5.37 0.47
CA LYS A 117 16.98 -6.52 1.33
C LYS A 117 17.90 -7.53 0.65
N GLN A 118 17.71 -7.78 -0.64
CA GLN A 118 18.57 -8.69 -1.39
C GLN A 118 19.98 -8.12 -1.59
N VAL A 119 20.11 -6.83 -1.95
CA VAL A 119 21.43 -6.19 -2.13
C VAL A 119 22.21 -6.15 -0.81
N LEU A 120 21.53 -5.91 0.31
CA LEU A 120 22.11 -5.90 1.65
C LEU A 120 22.74 -7.25 2.07
N THR A 121 22.29 -8.37 1.48
CA THR A 121 22.88 -9.69 1.77
C THR A 121 24.14 -9.98 0.97
N THR A 122 24.41 -9.25 -0.11
CA THR A 122 25.48 -9.58 -1.06
C THR A 122 26.50 -8.46 -1.28
N HIS A 123 26.25 -7.24 -0.79
CA HIS A 123 27.11 -6.09 -1.01
C HIS A 123 27.55 -5.48 0.31
N ASP A 124 28.70 -4.80 0.25
CA ASP A 124 29.17 -4.00 1.37
C ASP A 124 28.34 -2.71 1.51
N LEU A 125 28.04 -2.37 2.77
CA LEU A 125 27.23 -1.23 3.17
C LEU A 125 28.06 0.05 3.35
N HIS A 126 29.40 -0.04 3.32
CA HIS A 126 30.29 1.13 3.42
C HIS A 126 30.31 2.00 2.16
N ASN A 127 29.78 1.51 1.04
CA ASN A 127 29.71 2.25 -0.20
C ASN A 127 28.25 2.43 -0.68
N PRO A 128 27.53 3.47 -0.18
CA PRO A 128 26.14 3.71 -0.56
C PRO A 128 25.94 3.88 -2.07
N ALA A 129 26.92 4.41 -2.81
CA ALA A 129 26.82 4.61 -4.25
C ALA A 129 26.78 3.28 -5.02
N GLU A 130 27.62 2.32 -4.62
CA GLU A 130 27.63 0.98 -5.19
C GLU A 130 26.35 0.22 -4.85
N LEU A 131 25.87 0.35 -3.61
CA LEU A 131 24.60 -0.23 -3.18
C LEU A 131 23.42 0.30 -4.00
N LEU A 132 23.34 1.61 -4.24
CA LEU A 132 22.31 2.20 -5.09
C LEU A 132 22.42 1.73 -6.55
N THR A 133 23.64 1.58 -7.06
CA THR A 133 23.89 1.05 -8.41
C THR A 133 23.40 -0.39 -8.52
N ALA A 134 23.71 -1.24 -7.52
CA ALA A 134 23.28 -2.63 -7.46
C ALA A 134 21.75 -2.77 -7.37
N ILE A 135 21.07 -1.83 -6.69
CA ILE A 135 19.61 -1.79 -6.66
C ILE A 135 19.05 -1.41 -8.03
N ASN A 136 19.62 -0.40 -8.70
CA ASN A 136 19.12 0.07 -10.00
C ASN A 136 19.34 -0.91 -11.16
N CYS A 137 20.31 -1.82 -11.03
CA CYS A 137 20.60 -2.84 -12.05
C CYS A 137 19.77 -4.13 -11.91
N ARG A 138 18.82 -4.17 -10.96
CA ARG A 138 17.86 -5.27 -10.80
C ARG A 138 16.47 -4.86 -11.25
#